data_AF-A0A078J8T3-F1
#
_entry.id   AF-A0A078J8T3-F1
#
_cell.length_a   1.000
_cell.length_b   1.000
_cell.length_c   1.000
_cell.angle_alpha   90.00
_cell.angle_beta   90.00
_cell.angle_gamma   90.00
#
_symmetry.space_group_name_H-M   'P 1'
#
loop_
_entity.id
_entity.type
_entity.pdbx_description
1 polymer ?
#
loop_
_entity_poly.entity_id
_entity_poly.type
_entity_poly.pdbx_seq_one_letter_code
_entity_poly.pdbx_strand_id
1 'polypeptide(L)'
;MRFTEVVCIAFMIVLVSALAPTKAYLEEKVACIPTELMTCIPALQTGSQPSAECCGKLKEQESCLCGYIQNPLFSQYVTSENAHKVLATCGIPYPTC
;
A
#
# COMPACT_ATOMS: atom_id res chain seq x y z
N MET A 1 -34.51 -7.56 -23.31
CA MET A 1 -34.38 -8.88 -22.65
C MET A 1 -33.12 -9.57 -23.13
N ARG A 2 -33.11 -10.51 -24.10
CA ARG A 2 -31.88 -11.27 -24.45
C ARG A 2 -30.61 -10.43 -24.70
N PHE A 3 -30.68 -9.35 -25.49
CA PHE A 3 -29.52 -8.45 -25.69
C PHE A 3 -29.09 -7.71 -24.40
N THR A 4 -30.03 -7.42 -23.51
CA THR A 4 -29.79 -6.73 -22.24
C THR A 4 -28.97 -7.60 -21.29
N GLU A 5 -29.31 -8.90 -21.18
CA GLU A 5 -28.53 -9.86 -20.38
C GLU A 5 -27.09 -10.00 -20.90
N VAL A 6 -26.90 -10.13 -22.21
CA VAL A 6 -25.57 -10.27 -22.82
C VAL A 6 -24.68 -9.06 -22.52
N VAL A 7 -25.23 -7.84 -22.57
CA VAL A 7 -24.49 -6.62 -22.21
C VAL A 7 -24.12 -6.61 -20.72
N CYS A 8 -25.04 -6.95 -19.82
CA CYS A 8 -24.76 -7.04 -18.39
C CYS A 8 -23.69 -8.10 -18.06
N ILE A 9 -23.77 -9.28 -18.68
CA ILE A 9 -22.79 -10.36 -18.50
C ILE A 9 -21.41 -9.91 -18.99
N ALA A 10 -21.31 -9.31 -20.18
CA ALA A 10 -20.05 -8.81 -20.72
C ALA A 10 -19.43 -7.73 -19.82
N PHE A 11 -20.22 -6.79 -19.30
CA PHE A 11 -19.74 -5.73 -18.42
C PHE A 11 -19.20 -6.26 -17.09
N MET A 12 -19.86 -7.26 -16.50
CA MET A 12 -19.40 -7.94 -15.28
C MET A 12 -18.10 -8.73 -15.50
N ILE A 13 -17.95 -9.40 -16.66
CA ILE A 13 -16.70 -10.11 -17.00
C ILE A 13 -15.53 -9.12 -17.11
N VAL A 14 -15.73 -7.94 -17.72
CA VAL A 14 -14.68 -6.91 -17.83
C VAL A 14 -14.28 -6.37 -16.45
N LEU A 15 -15.26 -6.10 -15.56
CA LEU A 15 -14.99 -5.66 -14.19
C LEU A 15 -14.19 -6.69 -13.37
N VAL A 16 -14.52 -7.97 -13.48
CA VAL A 16 -13.77 -9.05 -12.81
C VAL A 16 -12.38 -9.24 -13.44
N SER A 17 -12.23 -9.01 -14.74
CA SER A 17 -10.93 -9.13 -15.44
C SER A 17 -9.93 -8.03 -15.06
N ALA A 18 -10.39 -6.88 -14.57
CA ALA A 18 -9.53 -5.82 -14.05
C ALA A 18 -8.92 -6.17 -12.67
N LEU A 19 -9.52 -7.10 -11.92
CA LEU A 19 -9.00 -7.65 -10.67
C LEU A 19 -7.97 -8.75 -10.96
N ALA A 20 -6.92 -8.41 -11.70
CA ALA A 20 -5.80 -9.30 -11.96
C ALA A 20 -5.12 -9.67 -10.63
N PRO A 21 -5.09 -10.95 -10.21
CA PRO A 21 -4.49 -11.34 -8.94
C PRO A 21 -2.97 -11.17 -9.02
N THR A 22 -2.45 -10.15 -8.35
CA THR A 22 -1.01 -9.88 -8.21
C THR A 22 -0.34 -10.97 -7.37
N LYS A 23 0.05 -12.06 -8.06
CA LYS A 23 0.94 -13.15 -7.62
C LYS A 23 0.94 -13.36 -6.10
N ALA A 24 -0.11 -14.01 -5.59
CA ALA A 24 -0.23 -14.36 -4.19
C ALA A 24 0.84 -15.38 -3.78
N TYR A 25 2.04 -14.90 -3.49
CA TYR A 25 3.06 -15.64 -2.76
C TYR A 25 2.49 -16.01 -1.40
N LEU A 26 2.49 -17.30 -1.06
CA LEU A 26 1.93 -17.84 0.19
C LEU A 26 2.89 -17.63 1.36
N GLU A 27 3.24 -16.37 1.57
CA GLU A 27 3.80 -15.89 2.83
C GLU A 27 2.67 -15.67 3.84
N GLU A 28 2.98 -15.71 5.13
CA GLU A 28 2.04 -15.34 6.18
C GLU A 28 1.65 -13.86 6.00
N LYS A 29 0.49 -13.61 5.41
CA LYS A 29 0.08 -12.25 5.02
C LYS A 29 -0.26 -11.43 6.25
N VAL A 30 0.76 -10.72 6.77
CA VAL A 30 0.55 -9.50 7.56
C VAL A 30 -0.48 -8.65 6.83
N ALA A 31 -1.55 -8.29 7.54
CA ALA A 31 -2.61 -7.50 6.96
C ALA A 31 -2.08 -6.09 6.68
N CYS A 32 -2.08 -5.69 5.41
CA CYS A 32 -1.73 -4.33 5.00
C CYS A 32 -2.86 -3.39 5.46
N ILE A 33 -2.72 -2.83 6.66
CA ILE A 33 -3.71 -1.97 7.32
C ILE A 33 -3.14 -0.54 7.41
N PRO A 34 -3.50 0.37 6.47
CA PRO A 34 -2.99 1.74 6.45
C PRO A 34 -3.30 2.56 7.71
N THR A 35 -4.35 2.21 8.45
CA THR A 35 -4.74 2.94 9.68
C THR A 35 -3.73 2.76 10.81
N GLU A 36 -2.93 1.69 10.83
CA GLU A 36 -1.86 1.52 11.82
C GLU A 36 -0.66 2.45 11.54
N LEU A 37 -0.47 2.84 10.28
CA LEU A 37 0.57 3.80 9.87
C LEU A 37 0.17 5.26 10.14
N MET A 38 -1.03 5.52 10.71
CA MET A 38 -1.44 6.88 11.11
C MET A 38 -0.50 7.52 12.12
N THR A 39 0.14 6.70 12.96
CA THR A 39 1.19 7.12 13.92
C THR A 39 2.41 7.74 13.24
N CYS A 40 2.66 7.42 11.97
CA CYS A 40 3.74 7.97 11.17
C CYS A 40 3.39 9.29 10.46
N ILE A 41 2.10 9.64 10.30
CA ILE A 41 1.67 10.79 9.48
C ILE A 41 2.43 12.10 9.82
N PRO A 42 2.63 12.48 11.09
CA PRO A 42 3.39 13.70 11.41
C PRO A 42 4.83 13.68 10.88
N ALA A 43 5.50 12.54 10.97
CA ALA A 43 6.87 12.35 10.48
C ALA A 43 6.92 12.27 8.95
N LEU A 44 6.00 11.56 8.31
CA LEU A 44 5.89 11.47 6.85
C LEU A 44 5.55 12.82 6.20
N GLN A 45 4.78 13.68 6.88
CA GLN A 45 4.47 15.03 6.42
C GLN A 45 5.65 16.01 6.63
N THR A 46 6.25 16.03 7.82
CA THR A 46 7.22 17.09 8.19
C THR A 46 8.69 16.71 8.02
N GLY A 47 9.01 15.42 7.90
CA GLY A 47 10.39 14.92 7.98
C GLY A 47 10.95 14.88 9.41
N SER A 48 10.11 15.04 10.44
CA SER A 48 10.52 14.95 11.85
C SER A 48 10.92 13.53 12.26
N GLN A 49 11.63 13.42 13.38
CA GLN A 49 11.96 12.15 14.02
C GLN A 49 10.70 11.27 14.18
N PRO A 50 10.67 10.03 13.65
CA PRO A 50 9.56 9.11 13.85
C PRO A 50 9.54 8.56 15.28
N SER A 51 8.35 8.19 15.77
CA SER A 51 8.20 7.48 17.05
C SER A 51 8.63 6.02 16.92
N ALA A 52 8.97 5.38 18.05
CA ALA A 52 9.27 3.94 18.07
C ALA A 52 8.07 3.10 17.60
N GLU A 53 6.85 3.53 17.92
CA GLU A 53 5.60 2.91 17.45
C GLU A 53 5.44 3.01 15.92
N CYS A 54 5.72 4.19 15.34
CA CYS A 54 5.73 4.37 13.89
C CYS A 54 6.75 3.44 13.20
N CYS A 55 7.99 3.40 13.71
CA CYS A 55 9.00 2.50 13.14
C CYS A 55 8.63 1.01 13.31
N GLY A 56 7.99 0.63 14.42
CA GLY A 56 7.44 -0.71 14.62
C GLY A 56 6.39 -1.04 13.55
N LYS A 57 5.38 -0.19 13.39
CA LYS A 57 4.29 -0.42 12.41
C LYS A 57 4.72 -0.36 10.94
N LEU A 58 5.68 0.50 10.58
CA LEU A 58 6.30 0.46 9.26
C LEU A 58 7.07 -0.84 9.01
N LYS A 59 7.70 -1.42 10.05
CA LYS A 59 8.50 -2.65 9.92
C LYS A 59 7.64 -3.91 9.90
N GLU A 60 6.57 -3.95 10.69
CA GLU A 60 5.53 -4.99 10.59
C GLU A 60 4.95 -5.04 9.16
N GLN A 61 4.71 -3.88 8.54
CA GLN A 61 4.12 -3.76 7.21
C GLN A 61 5.16 -3.51 6.08
N GLU A 62 6.43 -3.88 6.27
CA GLU A 62 7.50 -3.65 5.28
C GLU A 62 7.18 -4.29 3.91
N SER A 63 6.59 -5.51 3.93
CA SER A 63 6.13 -6.24 2.73
C SER A 63 4.92 -5.60 2.02
N CYS A 64 4.23 -4.65 2.66
CA CYS A 64 3.10 -3.91 2.09
C CYS A 64 3.52 -2.63 1.35
N LEU A 65 4.76 -2.16 1.52
CA LEU A 65 5.21 -0.85 1.01
C LEU A 65 5.04 -0.71 -0.51
N CYS A 66 5.31 -1.74 -1.30
CA CYS A 66 5.04 -1.69 -2.75
C CYS A 66 3.55 -1.53 -3.08
N GLY A 67 2.66 -2.18 -2.32
CA GLY A 67 1.21 -1.99 -2.47
C GLY A 67 0.74 -0.58 -2.13
N TYR A 68 1.43 0.09 -1.21
CA TYR A 68 1.17 1.51 -0.89
C TYR A 68 1.77 2.47 -1.93
N ILE A 69 2.95 2.18 -2.48
CA ILE A 69 3.57 2.95 -3.57
C ILE A 69 2.73 2.86 -4.86
N GLN A 70 2.22 1.67 -5.19
CA GLN A 70 1.41 1.43 -6.39
C GLN A 70 -0.04 1.93 -6.26
N ASN A 71 -0.54 2.18 -5.05
CA ASN A 71 -1.89 2.72 -4.82
C ASN A 71 -1.88 4.27 -4.83
N PRO A 72 -2.58 4.94 -5.77
CA PRO A 72 -2.58 6.41 -5.87
C PRO A 72 -3.03 7.16 -4.60
N LEU A 73 -3.85 6.55 -3.74
CA LEU A 73 -4.31 7.14 -2.48
C LEU A 73 -3.21 7.20 -1.40
N PHE A 74 -2.24 6.28 -1.47
CA PHE A 74 -1.18 6.14 -0.47
C PHE A 74 0.20 6.54 -0.98
N SER A 75 0.43 6.48 -2.29
CA SER A 75 1.73 6.71 -2.95
C SER A 75 2.40 8.00 -2.48
N GLN A 76 1.65 9.12 -2.44
CA GLN A 76 2.15 10.44 -2.00
C GLN A 76 2.71 10.49 -0.56
N TYR A 77 2.34 9.53 0.31
CA TYR A 77 2.83 9.43 1.68
C TYR A 77 4.03 8.49 1.83
N VAL A 78 4.40 7.75 0.78
CA VAL A 78 5.49 6.76 0.78
C VAL A 78 6.63 7.15 -0.18
N THR A 79 6.32 7.79 -1.31
CA THR A 79 7.28 8.24 -2.34
C THR A 79 7.87 9.63 -2.09
N SER A 80 7.58 10.25 -0.94
CA SER A 80 8.05 11.61 -0.62
C SER A 80 9.47 11.60 -0.03
N GLU A 81 10.20 12.69 -0.23
CA GLU A 81 11.49 12.97 0.42
C GLU A 81 11.47 12.72 1.95
N ASN A 82 10.36 13.07 2.60
CA ASN A 82 10.19 12.89 4.04
C ASN A 82 9.88 11.43 4.40
N ALA A 83 9.12 10.71 3.58
CA ALA A 83 8.91 9.28 3.75
C ALA A 83 10.21 8.47 3.56
N HIS A 84 11.03 8.82 2.57
CA HIS A 84 12.35 8.20 2.36
C HIS A 84 13.27 8.41 3.59
N LYS A 85 13.27 9.61 4.18
CA LYS A 85 14.01 9.91 5.43
C LYS A 85 13.47 9.09 6.61
N VAL A 86 12.16 9.03 6.80
CA VAL A 86 11.52 8.24 7.87
C VAL A 86 11.85 6.74 7.76
N LEU A 87 11.73 6.16 6.56
CA LEU A 87 12.09 4.76 6.31
C LEU A 87 13.57 4.50 6.64
N ALA A 88 14.48 5.37 6.19
CA ALA A 88 15.90 5.28 6.51
C ALA A 88 16.17 5.40 8.02
N THR A 89 15.51 6.32 8.73
CA THR A 89 15.63 6.48 10.20
C THR A 89 15.08 5.25 10.96
N CYS A 90 14.04 4.60 10.45
CA CYS A 90 13.51 3.35 11.01
C CYS A 90 14.33 2.10 10.61
N GLY A 91 15.39 2.25 9.79
CA GLY A 91 16.19 1.11 9.31
C GLY A 91 15.41 0.19 8.37
N ILE A 92 14.57 0.76 7.51
CA ILE A 92 13.73 0.07 6.52
C ILE A 92 14.22 0.45 5.12
N PRO A 93 14.58 -0.52 4.25
CA PRO A 93 15.00 -0.21 2.89
C PRO A 93 13.83 0.32 2.07
N TYR A 94 14.07 1.31 1.21
CA TYR A 94 13.07 1.69 0.21
C TYR A 94 12.97 0.59 -0.86
N PRO A 95 11.77 0.02 -1.12
CA PRO A 95 11.64 -1.17 -1.96
C PRO A 95 11.64 -0.87 -3.47
N THR A 96 12.00 -1.88 -4.26
CA THR A 96 11.92 -1.86 -5.73
C THR A 96 10.64 -2.57 -6.19
N CYS A 97 9.67 -1.80 -6.70
CA CYS A 97 8.25 -2.18 -6.89
C CYS A 97 7.86 -2.13 -8.41
#